data_AF-A0A522CMN9-F1
#
_entry.id   AF-A0A522CMN9-F1
#
_cell.length_a   1.000
_cell.length_b   1.000
_cell.length_c   1.000
_cell.angle_alpha   90.00
_cell.angle_beta   90.00
_cell.angle_gamma   90.00
#
_symmetry.space_group_name_H-M   'P 1'
#
loop_
_entity.id
_entity.type
_entity.pdbx_description
1 polymer ?
#
loop_
_entity_poly.entity_id
_entity_poly.type
_entity_poly.pdbx_seq_one_letter_code
_entity_poly.pdbx_strand_id
1 'polypeptide(L)'
;MRSKITCAGLRVKLIYLTDIHGAFEHVMQLLAETVADVYVVSGDLIDIPFYNMDSAIRYHELQSFFHGLRRRMDREQTLIEDFVDELLEKPDVTDEVQSKGSRYQQYTIRARRVMQQKYKVLENIVSWKKAPVFCLPGNYDMDLKFTSLHERDLHLHWHQVEDIKIAGYGGADIWTAGIPERYVVRYKAGIGVYDRHNEMYNFFKAAKPDIIATHQPAHGVLDRISFIGPSGSPALRTYCDNNNVLLCLTGHVHNEWGMRMVEDTVYLNPSNFGEVTQINGEVKEGGFFFEVDIDRREVQKVVFRKLARDRIFDIAEYRRAGTGWDEMIIDLDRYAALKRNDNYDLQIRKSSHIPEIQLFNEIKQFFRLFQTPETDERVDRLEEVARLVEERMKGEIAMDLVGSVNIGLSAQSSDIDFVLYLRCNTGGACETHSCDLYKQAEEMLREILGSHYDFEIIDCVDLSLVEKSILEKNYECETLQRFVAYRSICRPINYRVIAPLEDMLNRDMEFRNELEGSIRSYFKIFVTTSQHIHSFNKYELRLRSIGIKLPESIRKKIRRYLQEEE
;
A
#
# COMPACT_ATOMS: atom_id res chain seq x y z
N MET A 1 33.87 24.15 24.18
CA MET A 1 32.56 24.41 23.55
C MET A 1 31.96 23.07 23.17
N ARG A 2 30.98 22.58 23.94
CA ARG A 2 30.23 21.35 23.64
C ARG A 2 29.20 21.70 22.56
N SER A 3 29.38 21.20 21.35
CA SER A 3 28.34 21.25 20.32
C SER A 3 27.18 20.35 20.76
N LYS A 4 26.02 20.95 20.99
CA LYS A 4 24.76 20.22 21.16
C LYS A 4 24.48 19.49 19.84
N ILE A 5 24.80 18.20 19.81
CA ILE A 5 24.13 17.25 18.91
C ILE A 5 22.72 17.15 19.46
N THR A 6 21.77 17.79 18.79
CA THR A 6 20.35 17.55 19.01
C THR A 6 20.08 16.09 18.69
N CYS A 7 19.75 15.30 19.72
CA CYS A 7 19.17 13.97 19.55
C CYS A 7 17.81 14.15 18.85
N ALA A 8 17.79 14.03 17.52
CA ALA A 8 16.55 13.70 16.81
C ALA A 8 16.14 12.28 17.29
N GLY A 9 14.90 12.13 17.76
CA GLY A 9 14.43 10.91 18.43
C GLY A 9 14.42 9.69 17.50
N LEU A 10 14.66 8.51 18.07
CA LEU A 10 14.57 7.19 17.45
C LEU A 10 13.10 6.83 17.13
N ARG A 11 12.50 7.56 16.20
CA ARG A 11 11.16 7.28 15.68
C ARG A 11 11.29 6.58 14.34
N VAL A 12 10.58 5.47 14.18
CA VAL A 12 10.53 4.68 12.95
C VAL A 12 9.07 4.56 12.52
N LYS A 13 8.76 5.04 11.32
CA LYS A 13 7.50 4.85 10.60
C LYS A 13 7.66 3.65 9.67
N LEU A 14 6.88 2.60 9.89
CA LEU A 14 6.87 1.38 9.08
C LEU A 14 5.55 1.26 8.32
N ILE A 15 5.61 0.93 7.03
CA ILE A 15 4.43 0.56 6.24
C ILE A 15 4.47 -0.94 5.92
N TYR A 16 3.39 -1.63 6.28
CA TYR A 16 3.24 -3.07 6.08
C TYR A 16 2.04 -3.41 5.20
N LEU A 17 2.28 -4.15 4.13
CA LEU A 17 1.25 -4.71 3.26
C LEU A 17 1.57 -6.15 2.92
N THR A 18 0.53 -6.95 2.70
CA THR A 18 0.66 -8.36 2.34
C THR A 18 -0.32 -8.78 1.26
N ASP A 19 -0.07 -9.93 0.63
CA ASP A 19 -0.99 -10.58 -0.30
C ASP A 19 -1.28 -9.67 -1.50
N ILE A 20 -0.21 -9.32 -2.22
CA ILE A 20 -0.22 -8.34 -3.32
C ILE A 20 -0.98 -8.87 -4.54
N HIS A 21 -0.95 -10.18 -4.77
CA HIS A 21 -1.58 -10.88 -5.89
C HIS A 21 -1.40 -10.15 -7.23
N GLY A 22 -0.18 -9.72 -7.53
CA GLY A 22 0.14 -9.05 -8.80
C GLY A 22 -0.39 -7.62 -8.95
N ALA A 23 -0.96 -7.00 -7.91
CA ALA A 23 -1.42 -5.61 -7.91
C ALA A 23 -0.27 -4.58 -7.88
N PHE A 24 0.68 -4.73 -8.80
CA PHE A 24 1.91 -3.94 -8.87
C PHE A 24 1.65 -2.45 -9.10
N GLU A 25 0.59 -2.10 -9.83
CA GLU A 25 0.17 -0.71 -10.01
C GLU A 25 -0.24 -0.07 -8.67
N HIS A 26 -0.98 -0.80 -7.83
CA HIS A 26 -1.35 -0.34 -6.49
C HIS A 26 -0.13 -0.25 -5.57
N VAL A 27 0.85 -1.15 -5.69
CA VAL A 27 2.11 -1.03 -4.92
C VAL A 27 2.88 0.22 -5.33
N MET A 28 3.03 0.46 -6.63
CA MET A 28 3.68 1.67 -7.15
C MET A 28 2.98 2.93 -6.62
N GLN A 29 1.65 2.92 -6.63
CA GLN A 29 0.85 4.01 -6.10
C GLN A 29 1.05 4.19 -4.60
N LEU A 30 0.97 3.14 -3.79
CA LEU A 30 1.21 3.23 -2.35
C LEU A 30 2.59 3.85 -2.05
N LEU A 31 3.62 3.41 -2.77
CA LEU A 31 4.97 3.94 -2.63
C LEU A 31 5.09 5.42 -3.04
N ALA A 32 4.33 5.87 -4.04
CA ALA A 32 4.27 7.28 -4.43
C ALA A 32 3.44 8.14 -3.45
N GLU A 33 2.43 7.54 -2.83
CA GLU A 33 1.48 8.24 -1.97
C GLU A 33 1.95 8.40 -0.53
N THR A 34 2.84 7.52 -0.07
CA THR A 34 3.26 7.45 1.34
C THR A 34 4.72 7.80 1.55
N VAL A 35 5.08 8.12 2.79
CA VAL A 35 6.45 8.29 3.28
C VAL A 35 6.60 7.42 4.52
N ALA A 36 7.67 6.64 4.58
CA ALA A 36 8.00 5.78 5.72
C ALA A 36 9.51 5.50 5.71
N ASP A 37 10.05 5.18 6.88
CA ASP A 37 11.46 4.81 7.07
C ASP A 37 11.74 3.41 6.54
N VAL A 38 10.73 2.53 6.54
CA VAL A 38 10.82 1.17 6.00
C VAL A 38 9.48 0.68 5.48
N TYR A 39 9.54 -0.07 4.37
CA TYR A 39 8.39 -0.76 3.78
C TYR A 39 8.63 -2.27 3.85
N VAL A 40 7.61 -3.02 4.28
CA VAL A 40 7.60 -4.49 4.23
C VAL A 40 6.44 -4.93 3.34
N VAL A 41 6.79 -5.47 2.17
CA VAL A 41 5.87 -5.99 1.15
C VAL A 41 5.93 -7.52 1.21
N SER A 42 5.03 -8.16 1.94
CA SER A 42 5.06 -9.62 2.13
C SER A 42 4.00 -10.35 1.33
N GLY A 43 4.14 -11.67 1.23
CA GLY A 43 3.05 -12.58 0.97
C GLY A 43 2.45 -12.49 -0.43
N ASP A 44 2.39 -13.63 -1.11
CA ASP A 44 1.69 -13.82 -2.38
C ASP A 44 1.87 -12.63 -3.33
N LEU A 45 3.13 -12.30 -3.63
CA LEU A 45 3.51 -11.12 -4.39
C LEU A 45 2.92 -11.18 -5.81
N ILE A 46 2.78 -12.39 -6.36
CA ILE A 46 2.12 -12.67 -7.63
C ILE A 46 0.81 -13.45 -7.45
N ASP A 47 -0.06 -13.38 -8.45
CA ASP A 47 -1.36 -14.05 -8.54
C ASP A 47 -1.29 -15.44 -9.21
N ILE A 48 -0.71 -15.50 -10.41
CA ILE A 48 -0.59 -16.69 -11.24
C ILE A 48 0.75 -16.69 -11.98
N PRO A 49 1.30 -17.85 -12.36
CA PRO A 49 2.59 -17.92 -13.04
C PRO A 49 2.48 -17.72 -14.56
N PHE A 50 1.39 -17.08 -15.03
CA PHE A 50 1.13 -16.79 -16.44
C PHE A 50 0.53 -15.38 -16.62
N TYR A 51 0.52 -14.87 -17.85
CA TYR A 51 -0.13 -13.60 -18.20
C TYR A 51 -1.59 -13.76 -18.64
N ASN A 52 -2.05 -14.99 -18.85
CA ASN A 52 -3.42 -15.27 -19.25
C ASN A 52 -3.96 -16.49 -18.48
N MET A 53 -5.26 -16.45 -18.23
CA MET A 53 -5.97 -17.46 -17.45
C MET A 53 -5.99 -18.82 -18.16
N ASP A 54 -6.12 -18.85 -19.49
CA ASP A 54 -6.14 -20.10 -20.26
C ASP A 54 -4.88 -20.96 -20.06
N SER A 55 -3.71 -20.32 -20.00
CA SER A 55 -2.44 -21.02 -19.74
C SER A 55 -2.38 -21.51 -18.30
N ALA A 56 -2.89 -20.73 -17.35
CA ALA A 56 -2.95 -21.13 -15.94
C ALA A 56 -3.87 -22.35 -15.74
N ILE A 57 -5.07 -22.34 -16.34
CA ILE A 57 -6.03 -23.45 -16.30
C ILE A 57 -5.41 -24.71 -16.91
N ARG A 58 -4.85 -24.63 -18.13
CA ARG A 58 -4.21 -25.79 -18.79
C ARG A 58 -3.04 -26.34 -17.99
N TYR A 59 -2.25 -25.47 -17.35
CA TYR A 59 -1.16 -25.91 -16.48
C TYR A 59 -1.69 -26.62 -15.24
N HIS A 60 -2.69 -26.04 -14.57
CA HIS A 60 -3.34 -26.62 -13.41
C HIS A 60 -3.96 -28.00 -13.70
N GLU A 61 -4.62 -28.17 -14.86
CA GLU A 61 -5.17 -29.46 -15.30
C GLU A 61 -4.07 -30.53 -15.45
N LEU A 62 -2.96 -30.17 -16.09
CA LEU A 62 -1.81 -31.07 -16.25
C LEU A 62 -1.17 -31.40 -14.90
N GLN A 63 -0.98 -30.39 -14.05
CA GLN A 63 -0.43 -30.56 -12.70
C GLN A 63 -1.33 -31.49 -11.87
N SER A 64 -2.65 -31.29 -11.92
CA SER A 64 -3.64 -32.13 -11.22
C SER A 64 -3.62 -33.58 -11.73
N PHE A 65 -3.50 -33.77 -13.05
CA PHE A 65 -3.37 -35.10 -13.66
C PHE A 65 -2.13 -35.84 -13.12
N PHE A 66 -0.96 -35.18 -13.13
CA PHE A 66 0.28 -35.78 -12.64
C PHE A 66 0.31 -35.92 -11.12
N HIS A 67 -0.28 -35.00 -10.38
CA HIS A 67 -0.50 -35.13 -8.95
C HIS A 67 -1.30 -36.39 -8.62
N GLY A 68 -2.44 -36.59 -9.29
CA GLY A 68 -3.26 -37.80 -9.12
C GLY A 68 -2.53 -39.09 -9.50
N LEU A 69 -1.70 -39.07 -10.55
CA LEU A 69 -0.89 -40.22 -10.93
C LEU A 69 0.22 -40.51 -9.91
N ARG A 70 0.92 -39.47 -9.42
CA ARG A 70 1.94 -39.55 -8.36
C ARG A 70 1.37 -40.20 -7.09
N ARG A 71 0.16 -39.81 -6.69
CA ARG A 71 -0.55 -40.41 -5.54
C ARG A 71 -0.88 -41.88 -5.75
N ARG A 72 -1.43 -42.25 -6.92
CA ARG A 72 -1.75 -43.65 -7.25
C ARG A 72 -0.53 -44.58 -7.31
N MET A 73 0.66 -44.01 -7.44
CA MET A 73 1.93 -44.73 -7.49
C MET A 73 2.69 -44.68 -6.15
N ASP A 74 2.08 -44.15 -5.08
CA ASP A 74 2.69 -44.00 -3.74
C ASP A 74 3.99 -43.18 -3.74
N ARG A 75 4.08 -42.16 -4.60
CA ARG A 75 5.27 -41.30 -4.76
C ARG A 75 5.08 -39.86 -4.27
N GLU A 76 4.25 -39.66 -3.26
CA GLU A 76 3.87 -38.33 -2.77
C GLU A 76 5.05 -37.50 -2.23
N GLN A 77 6.16 -38.14 -1.86
CA GLN A 77 7.38 -37.49 -1.36
C GLN A 77 8.28 -36.91 -2.46
N THR A 78 8.04 -37.25 -3.73
CA THR A 78 8.78 -36.72 -4.89
C THR A 78 8.06 -35.49 -5.42
N LEU A 79 8.77 -34.42 -5.78
CA LEU A 79 8.14 -33.24 -6.42
C LEU A 79 7.39 -33.65 -7.69
N ILE A 80 6.28 -33.00 -8.03
CA ILE A 80 5.53 -33.33 -9.26
C ILE A 80 6.45 -33.23 -10.49
N GLU A 81 7.30 -32.20 -10.58
CA GLU A 81 8.22 -32.03 -11.70
C GLU A 81 9.22 -33.19 -11.80
N ASP A 82 9.87 -33.58 -10.70
CA ASP A 82 10.80 -34.72 -10.68
C ASP A 82 10.07 -36.03 -11.05
N PHE A 83 8.85 -36.22 -10.55
CA PHE A 83 8.03 -37.39 -10.87
C PHE A 83 7.71 -37.47 -12.37
N VAL A 84 7.38 -36.34 -13.01
CA VAL A 84 7.11 -36.29 -14.45
C VAL A 84 8.37 -36.54 -15.25
N ASP A 85 9.49 -35.94 -14.85
CA ASP A 85 10.78 -36.13 -15.52
C ASP A 85 11.16 -37.63 -15.53
N GLU A 86 11.12 -38.29 -14.37
CA GLU A 86 11.39 -39.73 -14.26
C GLU A 86 10.35 -40.61 -14.98
N LEU A 87 9.09 -40.17 -15.05
CA LEU A 87 8.06 -40.91 -15.76
C LEU A 87 8.37 -40.93 -17.26
N LEU A 88 8.74 -39.78 -17.84
CA LEU A 88 9.03 -39.65 -19.27
C LEU A 88 10.30 -40.39 -19.72
N GLU A 89 11.18 -40.75 -18.80
CA GLU A 89 12.36 -41.59 -19.08
C GLU A 89 12.04 -43.09 -19.23
N LYS A 90 10.84 -43.53 -18.84
CA LYS A 90 10.46 -44.94 -18.91
C LYS A 90 10.03 -45.35 -20.33
N PRO A 91 10.48 -46.51 -20.84
CA PRO A 91 10.17 -46.96 -22.20
C PRO A 91 8.70 -47.35 -22.40
N ASP A 92 7.97 -47.70 -21.33
CA ASP A 92 6.63 -48.29 -21.40
C ASP A 92 5.50 -47.30 -21.07
N VAL A 93 5.75 -45.99 -21.18
CA VAL A 93 4.74 -44.95 -20.91
C VAL A 93 3.77 -44.83 -22.08
N THR A 94 2.49 -44.66 -21.79
CA THR A 94 1.46 -44.47 -22.83
C THR A 94 1.65 -43.15 -23.58
N ASP A 95 1.31 -43.12 -24.87
CA ASP A 95 1.40 -41.90 -25.71
C ASP A 95 0.68 -40.70 -25.09
N GLU A 96 -0.45 -40.93 -24.42
CA GLU A 96 -1.21 -39.89 -23.73
C GLU A 96 -0.40 -39.26 -22.58
N VAL A 97 0.21 -40.09 -21.74
CA VAL A 97 1.03 -39.63 -20.60
C VAL A 97 2.28 -38.96 -21.11
N GLN A 98 2.92 -39.48 -22.16
CA GLN A 98 4.09 -38.88 -22.78
C GLN A 98 3.80 -37.48 -23.35
N SER A 99 2.68 -37.34 -24.06
CA SER A 99 2.22 -36.06 -24.62
C SER A 99 1.87 -35.05 -23.51
N LYS A 100 1.11 -35.46 -22.49
CA LYS A 100 0.77 -34.61 -21.35
C LYS A 100 2.02 -34.19 -20.56
N GLY A 101 2.97 -35.09 -20.35
CA GLY A 101 4.18 -34.84 -19.57
C GLY A 101 5.10 -33.86 -20.28
N SER A 102 5.31 -34.05 -21.58
CA SER A 102 6.07 -33.11 -22.41
C SER A 102 5.46 -31.70 -22.38
N ARG A 103 4.13 -31.60 -22.48
CA ARG A 103 3.42 -30.31 -22.35
C ARG A 103 3.58 -29.71 -20.95
N TYR A 104 3.48 -30.53 -19.90
CA TYR A 104 3.66 -30.09 -18.52
C TYR A 104 5.06 -29.52 -18.26
N GLN A 105 6.11 -30.17 -18.75
CA GLN A 105 7.48 -29.65 -18.69
C GLN A 105 7.61 -28.29 -19.40
N GLN A 106 7.05 -28.16 -20.60
CA GLN A 106 7.07 -26.90 -21.35
C GLN A 106 6.34 -25.77 -20.61
N TYR A 107 5.15 -26.04 -20.05
CA TYR A 107 4.42 -25.07 -19.24
C TYR A 107 5.18 -24.70 -17.96
N THR A 108 5.85 -25.66 -17.31
CA THR A 108 6.66 -25.43 -16.10
C THR A 108 7.84 -24.49 -16.39
N ILE A 109 8.54 -24.69 -17.51
CA ILE A 109 9.62 -23.79 -17.94
C ILE A 109 9.07 -22.39 -18.24
N ARG A 110 7.91 -22.31 -18.91
CA ARG A 110 7.24 -21.03 -19.21
C ARG A 110 6.80 -20.31 -17.93
N ALA A 111 6.19 -21.03 -16.99
CA ALA A 111 5.75 -20.53 -15.70
C ALA A 111 6.90 -19.86 -14.95
N ARG A 112 8.03 -20.55 -14.81
CA ARG A 112 9.26 -20.00 -14.20
C ARG A 112 9.66 -18.67 -14.83
N ARG A 113 9.73 -18.61 -16.17
CA ARG A 113 10.14 -17.40 -16.89
C ARG A 113 9.18 -16.25 -16.63
N VAL A 114 7.87 -16.50 -16.66
CA VAL A 114 6.86 -15.46 -16.41
C VAL A 114 6.93 -14.97 -14.96
N MET A 115 7.04 -15.87 -13.99
CA MET A 115 7.22 -15.50 -12.58
C MET A 115 8.45 -14.59 -12.40
N GLN A 116 9.61 -14.99 -12.93
CA GLN A 116 10.83 -14.17 -12.88
C GLN A 116 10.66 -12.79 -13.54
N GLN A 117 9.91 -12.69 -14.64
CA GLN A 117 9.60 -11.38 -15.24
C GLN A 117 8.68 -10.54 -14.36
N LYS A 118 7.65 -11.14 -13.73
CA LYS A 118 6.79 -10.43 -12.77
C LYS A 118 7.61 -9.87 -11.60
N TYR A 119 8.51 -10.66 -11.01
CA TYR A 119 9.41 -10.16 -9.96
C TYR A 119 10.37 -9.08 -10.44
N LYS A 120 10.82 -9.14 -11.69
CA LYS A 120 11.61 -8.04 -12.28
C LYS A 120 10.81 -6.75 -12.39
N VAL A 121 9.52 -6.82 -12.74
CA VAL A 121 8.63 -5.65 -12.76
C VAL A 121 8.46 -5.10 -11.35
N LEU A 122 8.18 -5.96 -10.36
CA LEU A 122 8.07 -5.53 -8.98
C LEU A 122 9.36 -4.90 -8.46
N GLU A 123 10.53 -5.51 -8.72
CA GLU A 123 11.84 -4.93 -8.38
C GLU A 123 12.00 -3.52 -8.96
N ASN A 124 11.68 -3.32 -10.24
CA ASN A 124 11.77 -2.00 -10.86
C ASN A 124 10.89 -0.97 -10.13
N ILE A 125 9.69 -1.36 -9.69
CA ILE A 125 8.76 -0.49 -8.96
C ILE A 125 9.32 -0.13 -7.59
N VAL A 126 9.75 -1.14 -6.80
CA VAL A 126 10.22 -0.90 -5.43
C VAL A 126 11.59 -0.22 -5.40
N SER A 127 12.41 -0.38 -6.44
CA SER A 127 13.73 0.25 -6.56
C SER A 127 13.71 1.77 -6.68
N TRP A 128 12.56 2.35 -7.03
CA TRP A 128 12.40 3.80 -7.09
C TRP A 128 12.28 4.44 -5.72
N LYS A 129 11.88 3.67 -4.69
CA LYS A 129 11.78 4.19 -3.33
C LYS A 129 13.17 4.24 -2.69
N LYS A 130 13.50 5.40 -2.10
CA LYS A 130 14.75 5.61 -1.37
C LYS A 130 14.80 4.84 -0.05
N ALA A 131 13.68 4.83 0.67
CA ALA A 131 13.52 4.05 1.88
C ALA A 131 13.67 2.55 1.56
N PRO A 132 14.27 1.75 2.45
CA PRO A 132 14.37 0.30 2.27
C PRO A 132 12.97 -0.30 2.08
N VAL A 133 12.85 -1.09 1.01
CA VAL A 133 11.67 -1.91 0.73
C VAL A 133 12.10 -3.36 0.77
N PHE A 134 11.58 -4.09 1.75
CA PHE A 134 11.83 -5.49 1.94
C PHE A 134 10.67 -6.32 1.40
N CYS A 135 10.99 -7.48 0.81
CA CYS A 135 10.02 -8.39 0.21
C CYS A 135 10.07 -9.76 0.89
N LEU A 136 8.90 -10.35 1.14
CA LEU A 136 8.81 -11.70 1.69
C LEU A 136 7.92 -12.58 0.80
N PRO A 137 8.38 -13.76 0.35
CA PRO A 137 7.55 -14.65 -0.47
C PRO A 137 6.42 -15.30 0.35
N GLY A 138 5.25 -15.45 -0.25
CA GLY A 138 4.17 -16.32 0.24
C GLY A 138 4.13 -17.70 -0.41
N ASN A 139 2.96 -18.32 -0.44
CA ASN A 139 2.76 -19.65 -1.02
C ASN A 139 2.50 -19.63 -2.53
N TYR A 140 2.19 -18.46 -3.10
CA TYR A 140 2.14 -18.26 -4.55
C TYR A 140 3.50 -17.93 -5.16
N ASP A 141 4.49 -17.65 -4.32
CA ASP A 141 5.77 -17.13 -4.75
C ASP A 141 6.83 -18.20 -4.92
N MET A 142 7.75 -17.93 -5.86
CA MET A 142 9.00 -18.68 -5.92
C MET A 142 10.00 -18.17 -4.88
N ASP A 143 11.00 -18.98 -4.55
CA ASP A 143 12.11 -18.57 -3.70
C ASP A 143 12.84 -17.35 -4.30
N LEU A 144 12.75 -16.21 -3.60
CA LEU A 144 13.15 -14.90 -4.12
C LEU A 144 14.65 -14.79 -4.38
N LYS A 145 15.48 -15.63 -3.73
CA LYS A 145 16.93 -15.70 -4.00
C LYS A 145 17.28 -16.03 -5.45
N PHE A 146 16.33 -16.58 -6.22
CA PHE A 146 16.48 -16.87 -7.65
C PHE A 146 15.80 -15.85 -8.57
N THR A 147 15.48 -14.67 -8.05
CA THR A 147 14.72 -13.62 -8.73
C THR A 147 15.44 -12.27 -8.67
N SER A 148 14.90 -11.26 -9.35
CA SER A 148 15.40 -9.89 -9.24
C SER A 148 15.25 -9.28 -7.84
N LEU A 149 14.38 -9.84 -6.98
CA LEU A 149 14.14 -9.36 -5.62
C LEU A 149 15.13 -9.91 -4.58
N HIS A 150 16.17 -10.64 -4.97
CA HIS A 150 17.09 -11.31 -4.04
C HIS A 150 17.76 -10.35 -3.02
N GLU A 151 18.07 -9.11 -3.41
CA GLU A 151 18.64 -8.10 -2.50
C GLU A 151 17.61 -7.53 -1.50
N ARG A 152 16.32 -7.84 -1.69
CA ARG A 152 15.21 -7.41 -0.83
C ARG A 152 14.59 -8.55 -0.06
N ASP A 153 15.04 -9.78 -0.29
CA ASP A 153 14.44 -10.99 0.26
C ASP A 153 14.59 -11.03 1.79
N LEU A 154 13.47 -11.14 2.51
CA LEU A 154 13.45 -11.32 3.94
C LEU A 154 13.43 -12.79 4.38
N HIS A 155 13.15 -13.75 3.49
CA HIS A 155 13.10 -15.15 3.89
C HIS A 155 14.49 -15.62 4.32
N LEU A 156 14.64 -15.98 5.61
CA LEU A 156 15.92 -16.33 6.25
C LEU A 156 16.96 -15.19 6.25
N HIS A 157 16.50 -13.95 6.13
CA HIS A 157 17.32 -12.75 6.22
C HIS A 157 16.80 -11.81 7.30
N TRP A 158 17.70 -10.95 7.77
CA TRP A 158 17.37 -9.90 8.71
C TRP A 158 18.12 -8.62 8.33
N HIS A 159 17.51 -7.48 8.64
CA HIS A 159 18.06 -6.17 8.39
C HIS A 159 17.90 -5.28 9.62
N GLN A 160 18.85 -4.37 9.78
CA GLN A 160 18.82 -3.35 10.82
C GLN A 160 18.30 -2.05 10.21
N VAL A 161 17.24 -1.48 10.77
CA VAL A 161 16.72 -0.15 10.43
C VAL A 161 16.75 0.67 11.71
N GLU A 162 17.60 1.69 11.75
CA GLU A 162 17.92 2.41 13.00
C GLU A 162 18.31 1.43 14.13
N ASP A 163 17.61 1.46 15.26
CA ASP A 163 17.82 0.54 16.39
C ASP A 163 16.87 -0.66 16.39
N ILE A 164 16.11 -0.91 15.31
CA ILE A 164 15.14 -2.01 15.18
C ILE A 164 15.67 -3.07 14.21
N LYS A 165 15.65 -4.33 14.65
CA LYS A 165 15.98 -5.49 13.80
C LYS A 165 14.73 -6.16 13.24
N ILE A 166 14.64 -6.22 11.91
CA ILE A 166 13.53 -6.85 11.17
C ILE A 166 14.04 -8.16 10.58
N ALA A 167 13.34 -9.27 10.79
CA ALA A 167 13.67 -10.56 10.17
C ALA A 167 12.43 -11.25 9.62
N GLY A 168 12.60 -12.11 8.61
CA GLY A 168 11.45 -12.78 8.00
C GLY A 168 11.62 -14.27 7.69
N TYR A 169 10.49 -14.94 7.55
CA TYR A 169 10.41 -16.32 7.09
C TYR A 169 9.17 -16.49 6.21
N GLY A 170 9.40 -16.53 4.89
CA GLY A 170 8.35 -16.69 3.88
C GLY A 170 7.91 -18.14 3.62
N GLY A 171 6.95 -18.28 2.70
CA GLY A 171 6.24 -19.52 2.41
C GLY A 171 5.09 -19.81 3.38
N ALA A 172 4.36 -20.89 3.12
CA ALA A 172 3.36 -21.43 4.04
C ALA A 172 3.27 -22.96 3.91
N ASP A 173 2.71 -23.61 4.93
CA ASP A 173 2.48 -25.05 5.03
C ASP A 173 1.24 -25.48 4.22
N ILE A 174 1.24 -25.16 2.93
CA ILE A 174 0.16 -25.50 2.00
C ILE A 174 0.70 -25.78 0.61
N TRP A 175 0.06 -26.73 -0.08
CA TRP A 175 0.29 -26.94 -1.51
C TRP A 175 -0.57 -25.98 -2.33
N THR A 176 0.07 -25.08 -3.10
CA THR A 176 -0.61 -24.12 -3.98
C THR A 176 -0.76 -24.69 -5.39
N ALA A 177 -1.96 -25.13 -5.73
CA ALA A 177 -2.25 -25.62 -7.07
C ALA A 177 -2.07 -24.51 -8.13
N GLY A 178 -1.56 -24.88 -9.30
CA GLY A 178 -1.27 -23.95 -10.39
C GLY A 178 0.11 -23.28 -10.31
N ILE A 179 0.85 -23.45 -9.19
CA ILE A 179 2.22 -22.96 -9.02
C ILE A 179 3.20 -24.15 -9.11
N PRO A 180 4.34 -24.03 -9.82
CA PRO A 180 5.31 -25.13 -9.89
C PRO A 180 5.96 -25.43 -8.54
N GLU A 181 5.85 -26.68 -8.07
CA GLU A 181 6.25 -27.13 -6.72
C GLU A 181 7.77 -27.01 -6.53
N ARG A 182 8.54 -27.22 -7.59
CA ARG A 182 10.01 -27.09 -7.55
C ARG A 182 10.52 -25.70 -7.18
N TYR A 183 9.78 -24.64 -7.50
CA TYR A 183 10.29 -23.27 -7.40
C TYR A 183 9.83 -22.52 -6.16
N VAL A 184 8.79 -22.98 -5.47
CA VAL A 184 8.29 -22.33 -4.26
C VAL A 184 9.28 -22.45 -3.10
N VAL A 185 9.13 -21.57 -2.11
CA VAL A 185 9.85 -21.71 -0.85
C VAL A 185 9.46 -23.02 -0.19
N ARG A 186 10.46 -23.87 0.09
CA ARG A 186 10.23 -25.11 0.84
C ARG A 186 10.00 -24.77 2.31
N TYR A 187 8.74 -24.73 2.72
CA TYR A 187 8.36 -24.40 4.08
C TYR A 187 8.75 -25.53 5.05
N LYS A 188 9.78 -25.31 5.87
CA LYS A 188 10.28 -26.26 6.89
C LYS A 188 9.93 -25.81 8.31
N ALA A 189 8.79 -25.17 8.43
CA ALA A 189 8.25 -24.67 9.70
C ALA A 189 6.80 -25.11 9.92
N GLY A 190 6.37 -26.18 9.23
CA GLY A 190 5.00 -26.68 9.21
C GLY A 190 4.47 -27.19 10.55
N ILE A 191 3.16 -27.40 10.59
CA ILE A 191 2.46 -27.87 11.78
C ILE A 191 2.93 -29.29 12.12
N GLY A 192 3.25 -29.52 13.40
CA GLY A 192 3.77 -30.81 13.88
C GLY A 192 5.28 -30.96 13.81
N VAL A 193 6.01 -29.97 13.26
CA VAL A 193 7.48 -29.93 13.36
C VAL A 193 7.88 -29.37 14.74
N TYR A 194 8.51 -30.20 15.56
CA TYR A 194 9.06 -29.77 16.86
C TYR A 194 10.05 -28.62 16.70
N ASP A 195 10.01 -27.64 17.62
CA ASP A 195 10.82 -26.42 17.59
C ASP A 195 12.31 -26.66 17.27
N ARG A 196 12.92 -27.70 17.85
CA ARG A 196 14.33 -28.07 17.60
C ARG A 196 14.67 -28.33 16.14
N HIS A 197 13.69 -28.74 15.33
CA HIS A 197 13.84 -29.02 13.90
C HIS A 197 13.09 -28.01 13.02
N ASN A 198 12.42 -27.02 13.63
CA ASN A 198 11.68 -25.99 12.93
C ASN A 198 12.67 -24.90 12.44
N GLU A 199 12.80 -24.74 11.12
CA GLU A 199 13.81 -23.87 10.51
C GLU A 199 13.59 -22.40 10.88
N MET A 200 12.34 -21.95 10.84
CA MET A 200 11.93 -20.59 11.23
C MET A 200 12.27 -20.33 12.70
N TYR A 201 11.89 -21.23 13.61
CA TYR A 201 12.17 -21.07 15.04
C TYR A 201 13.68 -20.94 15.30
N ASN A 202 14.47 -21.83 14.70
CA ASN A 202 15.93 -21.82 14.84
C ASN A 202 16.55 -20.55 14.25
N PHE A 203 16.05 -20.09 13.10
CA PHE A 203 16.48 -18.85 12.48
C PHE A 203 16.21 -17.64 13.40
N PHE A 204 14.98 -17.49 13.89
CA PHE A 204 14.65 -16.36 14.77
C PHE A 204 15.42 -16.41 16.09
N LYS A 205 15.62 -17.61 16.67
CA LYS A 205 16.47 -17.77 17.87
C LYS A 205 17.90 -17.28 17.67
N ALA A 206 18.45 -17.45 16.46
CA ALA A 206 19.77 -16.93 16.10
C ALA A 206 19.73 -15.43 15.82
N ALA A 207 18.76 -14.95 15.04
CA ALA A 207 18.65 -13.56 14.61
C ALA A 207 18.25 -12.61 15.76
N LYS A 208 17.39 -13.05 16.68
CA LYS A 208 16.76 -12.27 17.75
C LYS A 208 16.17 -10.96 17.21
N PRO A 209 15.14 -11.04 16.35
CA PRO A 209 14.50 -9.86 15.77
C PRO A 209 13.57 -9.16 16.77
N ASP A 210 13.41 -7.86 16.54
CA ASP A 210 12.42 -7.02 17.22
C ASP A 210 11.08 -7.04 16.46
N ILE A 211 11.15 -7.11 15.13
CA ILE A 211 10.01 -7.24 14.22
C ILE A 211 10.16 -8.51 13.40
N ILE A 212 9.13 -9.34 13.40
CA ILE A 212 9.04 -10.56 12.59
C ILE A 212 8.06 -10.32 11.44
N ALA A 213 8.43 -10.74 10.23
CA ALA A 213 7.53 -10.84 9.09
C ALA A 213 7.41 -12.30 8.63
N THR A 214 6.20 -12.85 8.63
CA THR A 214 5.91 -14.18 8.08
C THR A 214 4.69 -14.10 7.15
N HIS A 215 4.61 -14.98 6.15
CA HIS A 215 3.35 -15.07 5.38
C HIS A 215 2.30 -15.81 6.20
N GLN A 216 2.64 -17.00 6.68
CA GLN A 216 1.77 -17.78 7.54
C GLN A 216 1.64 -17.14 8.93
N PRO A 217 0.42 -16.94 9.45
CA PRO A 217 0.18 -16.33 10.75
C PRO A 217 0.60 -17.22 11.93
N ALA A 218 0.61 -16.66 13.14
CA ALA A 218 0.87 -17.41 14.36
C ALA A 218 -0.36 -18.20 14.80
N HIS A 219 -0.17 -19.40 15.34
CA HIS A 219 -1.28 -20.24 15.75
C HIS A 219 -2.18 -19.57 16.80
N GLY A 220 -3.48 -19.53 16.52
CA GLY A 220 -4.51 -18.95 17.38
C GLY A 220 -4.55 -17.42 17.37
N VAL A 221 -3.81 -16.74 16.48
CA VAL A 221 -3.80 -15.28 16.34
C VAL A 221 -3.99 -14.92 14.88
N LEU A 222 -5.17 -14.39 14.54
CA LEU A 222 -5.51 -13.94 13.18
C LEU A 222 -5.32 -15.03 12.10
N ASP A 223 -5.62 -16.30 12.43
CA ASP A 223 -5.24 -17.47 11.63
C ASP A 223 -6.39 -18.45 11.33
N ARG A 224 -7.62 -18.10 11.70
CA ARG A 224 -8.78 -18.98 11.59
C ARG A 224 -9.39 -18.98 10.18
N ILE A 225 -9.52 -20.18 9.62
CA ILE A 225 -10.26 -20.41 8.38
C ILE A 225 -11.61 -21.03 8.74
N SER A 226 -12.73 -20.44 8.29
CA SER A 226 -14.10 -20.75 8.76
C SER A 226 -14.47 -22.23 8.81
N PHE A 227 -13.96 -23.05 7.90
CA PHE A 227 -14.27 -24.49 7.80
C PHE A 227 -13.16 -25.43 8.27
N ILE A 228 -11.96 -24.92 8.55
CA ILE A 228 -10.77 -25.72 8.89
C ILE A 228 -10.37 -25.49 10.36
N GLY A 229 -10.56 -24.28 10.87
CA GLY A 229 -10.06 -23.84 12.17
C GLY A 229 -8.74 -23.07 12.06
N PRO A 230 -7.98 -22.96 13.16
CA PRO A 230 -6.68 -22.29 13.18
C PRO A 230 -5.67 -22.96 12.24
N SER A 231 -5.03 -22.17 11.39
CA SER A 231 -4.06 -22.60 10.37
C SER A 231 -2.64 -22.07 10.61
N GLY A 232 -2.46 -21.26 11.64
CA GLY A 232 -1.20 -20.60 11.94
C GLY A 232 -0.15 -21.54 12.50
N SER A 233 1.11 -21.09 12.47
CA SER A 233 2.29 -21.83 12.93
C SER A 233 2.40 -21.84 14.47
N PRO A 234 2.38 -23.02 15.12
CA PRO A 234 2.57 -23.13 16.57
C PRO A 234 3.98 -22.71 17.02
N ALA A 235 4.99 -22.96 16.17
CA ALA A 235 6.37 -22.58 16.47
C ALA A 235 6.56 -21.05 16.43
N LEU A 236 5.89 -20.36 15.50
CA LEU A 236 5.89 -18.89 15.47
C LEU A 236 5.27 -18.34 16.74
N ARG A 237 4.10 -18.88 17.11
CA ARG A 237 3.42 -18.49 18.35
C ARG A 237 4.32 -18.69 19.57
N THR A 238 4.89 -19.88 19.71
CA THR A 238 5.82 -20.22 20.80
C THR A 238 7.04 -19.31 20.82
N TYR A 239 7.58 -18.94 19.66
CA TYR A 239 8.71 -18.02 19.60
C TYR A 239 8.34 -16.64 20.15
N CYS A 240 7.24 -16.05 19.66
CA CYS A 240 6.80 -14.73 20.10
C CYS A 240 6.43 -14.69 21.59
N ASP A 241 5.73 -15.71 22.10
CA ASP A 241 5.35 -15.79 23.53
C ASP A 241 6.56 -15.85 24.48
N ASN A 242 7.72 -16.32 24.01
CA ASN A 242 8.91 -16.54 24.84
C ASN A 242 10.07 -15.56 24.56
N ASN A 243 9.89 -14.58 23.68
CA ASN A 243 10.93 -13.63 23.31
C ASN A 243 10.36 -12.21 23.19
N ASN A 244 11.22 -11.20 23.32
CA ASN A 244 10.82 -9.80 23.22
C ASN A 244 10.61 -9.38 21.76
N VAL A 245 9.51 -9.81 21.15
CA VAL A 245 9.09 -9.41 19.80
C VAL A 245 8.09 -8.27 19.93
N LEU A 246 8.39 -7.12 19.31
CA LEU A 246 7.52 -5.95 19.31
C LEU A 246 6.32 -6.16 18.37
N LEU A 247 6.60 -6.63 17.16
CA LEU A 247 5.64 -6.76 16.07
C LEU A 247 5.79 -8.11 15.36
N CYS A 248 4.66 -8.75 15.09
CA CYS A 248 4.56 -9.92 14.22
C CYS A 248 3.63 -9.59 13.05
N LEU A 249 4.22 -9.36 11.88
CA LEU A 249 3.57 -8.98 10.64
C LEU A 249 3.21 -10.25 9.85
N THR A 250 1.92 -10.43 9.53
CA THR A 250 1.39 -11.67 8.94
C THR A 250 0.38 -11.42 7.82
N GLY A 251 0.16 -12.42 6.96
CA GLY A 251 -0.83 -12.39 5.87
C GLY A 251 -1.57 -13.72 5.72
N HIS A 252 -1.76 -14.18 4.48
CA HIS A 252 -2.33 -15.48 4.10
C HIS A 252 -3.83 -15.66 4.39
N VAL A 253 -4.29 -15.36 5.61
CA VAL A 253 -5.69 -15.55 6.03
C VAL A 253 -6.45 -14.23 5.92
N HIS A 254 -6.93 -13.90 4.71
CA HIS A 254 -7.52 -12.58 4.40
C HIS A 254 -8.78 -12.22 5.21
N ASN A 255 -9.44 -13.21 5.81
CA ASN A 255 -10.68 -12.97 6.57
C ASN A 255 -10.41 -12.74 8.07
N GLU A 256 -9.19 -13.01 8.53
CA GLU A 256 -8.77 -12.81 9.91
C GLU A 256 -7.73 -11.69 9.94
N TRP A 257 -8.23 -10.46 9.93
CA TRP A 257 -7.42 -9.25 9.84
C TRP A 257 -7.56 -8.40 11.11
N GLY A 258 -6.74 -7.35 11.19
CA GLY A 258 -6.74 -6.37 12.25
C GLY A 258 -5.49 -6.45 13.12
N MET A 259 -5.62 -5.90 14.33
CA MET A 259 -4.56 -5.85 15.32
C MET A 259 -4.94 -6.68 16.55
N ARG A 260 -4.01 -7.49 17.03
CA ARG A 260 -4.15 -8.23 18.30
C ARG A 260 -2.88 -8.12 19.14
N MET A 261 -3.03 -7.77 20.41
CA MET A 261 -1.97 -7.92 21.39
C MET A 261 -2.15 -9.24 22.11
N VAL A 262 -1.13 -10.08 22.09
CA VAL A 262 -1.10 -11.37 22.80
C VAL A 262 0.24 -11.46 23.52
N GLU A 263 0.19 -11.70 24.83
CA GLU A 263 1.31 -11.45 25.74
C GLU A 263 1.85 -10.02 25.50
N ASP A 264 3.13 -9.88 25.15
CA ASP A 264 3.77 -8.58 24.88
C ASP A 264 4.01 -8.30 23.38
N THR A 265 3.49 -9.13 22.47
CA THR A 265 3.66 -8.98 21.01
C THR A 265 2.41 -8.38 20.35
N VAL A 266 2.60 -7.41 19.46
CA VAL A 266 1.54 -6.88 18.60
C VAL A 266 1.52 -7.64 17.27
N TYR A 267 0.42 -8.33 16.98
CA TYR A 267 0.18 -9.06 15.74
C TYR A 267 -0.66 -8.23 14.78
N LEU A 268 -0.21 -8.14 13.53
CA LEU A 268 -0.87 -7.39 12.48
C LEU A 268 -1.11 -8.29 11.25
N ASN A 269 -2.35 -8.31 10.77
CA ASN A 269 -2.71 -8.84 9.45
C ASN A 269 -3.65 -7.84 8.76
N PRO A 270 -3.24 -7.15 7.68
CA PRO A 270 -4.05 -6.11 7.08
C PRO A 270 -5.18 -6.65 6.18
N SER A 271 -5.32 -7.97 5.96
CA SER A 271 -6.05 -8.53 4.80
C SER A 271 -5.26 -8.37 3.50
N ASN A 272 -5.87 -8.77 2.38
CA ASN A 272 -5.31 -8.72 1.04
C ASN A 272 -5.09 -7.27 0.53
N PHE A 273 -3.89 -6.98 0.05
CA PHE A 273 -3.60 -5.74 -0.65
C PHE A 273 -4.01 -5.82 -2.14
N GLY A 274 -3.79 -6.96 -2.79
CA GLY A 274 -4.30 -7.25 -4.12
C GLY A 274 -5.79 -7.62 -4.11
N GLU A 275 -6.42 -7.54 -5.28
CA GLU A 275 -7.74 -8.15 -5.47
C GLU A 275 -7.61 -9.67 -5.50
N VAL A 276 -8.58 -10.36 -4.91
CA VAL A 276 -8.57 -11.83 -4.80
C VAL A 276 -9.85 -12.39 -5.38
N THR A 277 -9.73 -13.31 -6.34
CA THR A 277 -10.90 -14.05 -6.83
C THR A 277 -11.24 -15.18 -5.86
N GLN A 278 -12.44 -15.13 -5.28
CA GLN A 278 -12.97 -16.15 -4.39
C GLN A 278 -13.42 -17.40 -5.15
N ILE A 279 -13.65 -18.50 -4.43
CA ILE A 279 -14.05 -19.80 -5.01
C ILE A 279 -15.38 -19.72 -5.75
N ASN A 280 -16.28 -18.80 -5.35
CA ASN A 280 -17.55 -18.55 -6.02
C ASN A 280 -17.43 -17.68 -7.28
N GLY A 281 -16.22 -17.23 -7.63
CA GLY A 281 -15.95 -16.35 -8.76
C GLY A 281 -16.12 -14.85 -8.46
N GLU A 282 -16.52 -14.48 -7.25
CA GLU A 282 -16.59 -13.07 -6.83
C GLU A 282 -15.18 -12.53 -6.59
N VAL A 283 -14.95 -11.27 -6.96
CA VAL A 283 -13.69 -10.58 -6.68
C VAL A 283 -13.82 -9.89 -5.34
N LYS A 284 -12.96 -10.24 -4.38
CA LYS A 284 -12.78 -9.51 -3.13
C LYS A 284 -11.83 -8.35 -3.38
N GLU A 285 -12.28 -7.14 -3.06
CA GLU A 285 -11.44 -5.94 -3.15
C GLU A 285 -10.26 -6.01 -2.18
N GLY A 286 -9.17 -5.34 -2.55
CA GLY A 286 -7.97 -5.21 -1.74
C GLY A 286 -7.68 -3.76 -1.33
N GLY A 287 -6.40 -3.45 -1.26
CA GLY A 287 -5.84 -2.15 -0.93
C GLY A 287 -5.49 -1.98 0.54
N PHE A 288 -5.69 -2.99 1.39
CA PHE A 288 -5.52 -2.85 2.83
C PHE A 288 -4.05 -2.97 3.26
N PHE A 289 -3.63 -2.10 4.18
CA PHE A 289 -2.26 -2.07 4.72
C PHE A 289 -2.24 -1.41 6.12
N PHE A 290 -1.10 -1.52 6.82
CA PHE A 290 -0.86 -0.82 8.08
C PHE A 290 0.24 0.22 7.94
N GLU A 291 0.06 1.34 8.65
CA GLU A 291 1.13 2.27 9.01
C GLU A 291 1.38 2.14 10.52
N VAL A 292 2.64 2.05 10.92
CA VAL A 292 3.04 1.82 12.32
C VAL A 292 4.07 2.87 12.74
N ASP A 293 3.75 3.61 13.79
CA ASP A 293 4.65 4.54 14.46
C ASP A 293 5.32 3.84 15.66
N ILE A 294 6.64 3.70 15.60
CA ILE A 294 7.47 3.15 16.66
C ILE A 294 8.34 4.28 17.21
N ASP A 295 8.36 4.46 18.53
CA ASP A 295 9.24 5.43 19.19
C ASP A 295 9.99 4.71 20.32
N ARG A 296 11.32 4.84 20.36
CA ARG A 296 12.17 4.22 21.39
C ARG A 296 11.90 2.72 21.60
N ARG A 297 11.76 1.99 20.50
CA ARG A 297 11.46 0.53 20.47
C ARG A 297 10.13 0.16 21.12
N GLU A 298 9.18 1.08 21.12
CA GLU A 298 7.81 0.85 21.56
C GLU A 298 6.83 1.28 20.47
N VAL A 299 5.86 0.41 20.15
CA VAL A 299 4.80 0.75 19.21
C VAL A 299 3.86 1.75 19.89
N GLN A 300 3.76 2.96 19.34
CA GLN A 300 2.94 4.03 19.91
C GLN A 300 1.57 4.09 19.25
N LYS A 301 1.53 3.87 17.94
CA LYS A 301 0.33 3.99 17.13
C LYS A 301 0.38 3.05 15.93
N VAL A 302 -0.76 2.43 15.63
CA VAL A 302 -0.98 1.65 14.41
C VAL A 302 -2.21 2.22 13.71
N VAL A 303 -2.12 2.47 12.41
CA VAL A 303 -3.26 2.91 11.58
C VAL A 303 -3.53 1.84 10.54
N PHE A 304 -4.73 1.26 10.60
CA PHE A 304 -5.26 0.40 9.55
C PHE A 304 -5.79 1.27 8.42
N ARG A 305 -5.27 1.07 7.21
CA ARG A 305 -5.55 1.93 6.04
C ARG A 305 -5.96 1.11 4.83
N LYS A 306 -6.63 1.76 3.89
CA LYS A 306 -6.99 1.19 2.58
C LYS A 306 -6.61 2.14 1.45
N LEU A 307 -5.87 1.65 0.46
CA LEU A 307 -5.67 2.31 -0.83
C LEU A 307 -6.85 1.97 -1.75
N ALA A 308 -7.67 2.96 -2.07
CA ALA A 308 -8.77 2.83 -3.02
C ALA A 308 -8.89 4.12 -3.85
N ARG A 309 -9.24 4.00 -5.14
CA ARG A 309 -9.45 5.15 -6.04
C ARG A 309 -8.33 6.19 -5.99
N ASP A 310 -7.11 5.70 -6.05
CA ASP A 310 -5.90 6.52 -6.01
C ASP A 310 -5.63 7.27 -4.70
N ARG A 311 -6.25 6.82 -3.60
CA ARG A 311 -6.21 7.51 -2.31
C ARG A 311 -6.18 6.57 -1.13
N ILE A 312 -5.65 7.07 -0.02
CA ILE A 312 -5.46 6.32 1.21
C ILE A 312 -6.51 6.76 2.22
N PHE A 313 -7.37 5.84 2.62
CA PHE A 313 -8.40 6.02 3.64
C PHE A 313 -7.91 5.43 4.97
N ASP A 314 -8.02 6.21 6.05
CA ASP A 314 -7.81 5.70 7.40
C ASP A 314 -9.06 4.94 7.85
N ILE A 315 -8.92 3.66 8.15
CA ILE A 315 -10.04 2.77 8.48
C ILE A 315 -10.21 2.67 10.00
N ALA A 316 -9.12 2.39 10.71
CA ALA A 316 -9.09 2.33 12.17
C ALA A 316 -7.73 2.77 12.69
N GLU A 317 -7.72 3.34 13.89
CA GLU A 317 -6.53 3.78 14.58
C GLU A 317 -6.45 3.10 15.94
N TYR A 318 -5.27 2.59 16.27
CA TYR A 318 -4.96 1.96 17.53
C TYR A 318 -3.90 2.82 18.23
N ARG A 319 -4.24 3.39 19.39
CA ARG A 319 -3.29 4.14 20.22
C ARG A 319 -2.98 3.37 21.49
N ARG A 320 -1.74 3.44 21.92
CA ARG A 320 -1.35 2.84 23.20
C ARG A 320 -1.96 3.60 24.37
N ALA A 321 -2.62 2.88 25.26
CA ALA A 321 -3.29 3.42 26.45
C ALA A 321 -2.89 2.60 27.68
N GLY A 322 -1.82 3.03 28.36
CA GLY A 322 -1.22 2.28 29.46
C GLY A 322 -0.66 0.93 28.99
N THR A 323 -1.17 -0.17 29.56
CA THR A 323 -0.80 -1.55 29.14
C THR A 323 -1.70 -2.10 28.04
N GLY A 324 -2.72 -1.35 27.61
CA GLY A 324 -3.67 -1.77 26.58
C GLY A 324 -3.63 -0.87 25.34
N TRP A 325 -4.64 -1.05 24.49
CA TRP A 325 -4.82 -0.33 23.25
C TRP A 325 -6.25 0.21 23.15
N ASP A 326 -6.37 1.48 22.81
CA ASP A 326 -7.63 2.10 22.45
C ASP A 326 -7.82 1.98 20.94
N GLU A 327 -8.91 1.33 20.52
CA GLU A 327 -9.34 1.24 19.12
C GLU A 327 -10.34 2.36 18.80
N MET A 328 -10.03 3.14 17.79
CA MET A 328 -10.92 4.13 17.20
C MET A 328 -11.21 3.75 15.75
N ILE A 329 -12.46 3.40 15.45
CA ILE A 329 -12.91 3.18 14.07
C ILE A 329 -13.13 4.55 13.43
N ILE A 330 -12.41 4.83 12.34
CA ILE A 330 -12.46 6.12 11.62
C ILE A 330 -13.47 6.03 10.47
N ASP A 331 -13.35 5.00 9.63
CA ASP A 331 -14.27 4.74 8.52
C ASP A 331 -15.13 3.51 8.84
N LEU A 332 -16.29 3.77 9.45
CA LEU A 332 -17.22 2.71 9.87
C LEU A 332 -17.76 1.91 8.67
N ASP A 333 -17.97 2.56 7.53
CA ASP A 333 -18.60 1.93 6.37
C ASP A 333 -17.64 0.91 5.73
N ARG A 334 -16.38 1.30 5.47
CA ARG A 334 -15.36 0.38 4.96
C ARG A 334 -14.98 -0.69 5.97
N TYR A 335 -14.86 -0.33 7.26
CA TYR A 335 -14.59 -1.30 8.32
C TYR A 335 -15.69 -2.36 8.42
N ALA A 336 -16.96 -1.94 8.41
CA ALA A 336 -18.09 -2.85 8.50
C ALA A 336 -18.27 -3.69 7.23
N ALA A 337 -17.98 -3.13 6.04
CA ALA A 337 -17.97 -3.88 4.79
C ALA A 337 -16.92 -4.99 4.81
N LEU A 338 -15.66 -4.68 5.17
CA LEU A 338 -14.60 -5.68 5.28
C LEU A 338 -14.95 -6.75 6.32
N LYS A 339 -15.54 -6.36 7.46
CA LYS A 339 -15.99 -7.30 8.51
C LYS A 339 -17.10 -8.25 8.05
N ARG A 340 -17.98 -7.80 7.15
CA ARG A 340 -19.01 -8.64 6.51
C ARG A 340 -18.49 -9.41 5.29
N ASN A 341 -17.24 -9.17 4.88
CA ASN A 341 -16.65 -9.68 3.65
C ASN A 341 -17.36 -9.17 2.38
N ASP A 342 -17.89 -7.94 2.44
CA ASP A 342 -18.51 -7.23 1.32
C ASP A 342 -17.50 -6.28 0.65
N ASN A 343 -17.60 -6.08 -0.67
CA ASN A 343 -16.89 -5.00 -1.34
C ASN A 343 -17.57 -3.65 -1.08
N TYR A 344 -16.79 -2.62 -0.76
CA TYR A 344 -17.27 -1.25 -0.63
C TYR A 344 -16.91 -0.39 -1.85
N ASP A 345 -15.64 -0.35 -2.24
CA ASP A 345 -15.13 0.59 -3.24
C ASP A 345 -15.35 0.12 -4.68
N LEU A 346 -15.34 -1.20 -4.93
CA LEU A 346 -15.64 -1.78 -6.25
C LEU A 346 -17.10 -1.55 -6.70
N GLN A 347 -18.03 -1.24 -5.79
CA GLN A 347 -19.44 -0.98 -6.14
C GLN A 347 -19.65 0.36 -6.87
N ILE A 348 -18.68 1.27 -6.74
CA ILE A 348 -18.80 2.65 -7.21
C ILE A 348 -17.89 2.83 -8.43
N ARG A 349 -18.47 3.23 -9.56
CA ARG A 349 -17.71 3.42 -10.81
C ARG A 349 -16.67 4.53 -10.63
N LYS A 350 -15.42 4.28 -11.05
CA LYS A 350 -14.42 5.33 -11.25
C LYS A 350 -14.98 6.37 -12.23
N SER A 351 -15.02 7.65 -11.85
CA SER A 351 -14.93 8.71 -12.85
C SER A 351 -14.19 9.92 -12.32
N SER A 352 -13.06 10.23 -12.96
CA SER A 352 -12.95 11.55 -13.54
C SER A 352 -12.78 11.35 -15.05
N HIS A 353 -13.68 11.91 -15.84
CA HIS A 353 -13.68 11.77 -17.30
C HIS A 353 -12.96 12.93 -18.00
N ILE A 354 -12.40 13.89 -17.24
CA ILE A 354 -11.70 15.05 -17.82
C ILE A 354 -10.30 14.62 -18.25
N PRO A 355 -10.00 14.57 -19.57
CA PRO A 355 -8.70 14.10 -20.06
C PRO A 355 -7.52 14.90 -19.52
N GLU A 356 -7.71 16.20 -19.29
CA GLU A 356 -6.68 17.09 -18.76
C GLU A 356 -6.29 16.75 -17.30
N ILE A 357 -7.26 16.35 -16.46
CA ILE A 357 -7.04 15.93 -15.07
C ILE A 357 -6.37 14.56 -15.01
N GLN A 358 -6.84 13.61 -15.83
CA GLN A 358 -6.21 12.28 -15.94
C GLN A 358 -4.74 12.41 -16.33
N LEU A 359 -4.47 13.22 -17.36
CA LEU A 359 -3.12 13.45 -17.84
C LEU A 359 -2.23 14.12 -16.78
N PHE A 360 -2.75 15.10 -16.04
CA PHE A 360 -2.03 15.70 -14.91
C PHE A 360 -1.71 14.68 -13.83
N ASN A 361 -2.68 13.86 -13.43
CA ASN A 361 -2.48 12.87 -12.37
C ASN A 361 -1.46 11.80 -12.77
N GLU A 362 -1.45 11.34 -14.03
CA GLU A 362 -0.42 10.44 -14.54
C GLU A 362 0.98 11.06 -14.48
N ILE A 363 1.10 12.35 -14.81
CA ILE A 363 2.36 13.09 -14.73
C ILE A 363 2.79 13.27 -13.27
N LYS A 364 1.87 13.71 -12.40
CA LYS A 364 2.10 13.89 -10.96
C LYS A 364 2.57 12.59 -10.31
N GLN A 365 1.89 11.47 -10.58
CA GLN A 365 2.26 10.16 -10.08
C GLN A 365 3.69 9.81 -10.48
N PHE A 366 4.08 10.07 -11.74
CA PHE A 366 5.46 9.85 -12.18
C PHE A 366 6.48 10.67 -11.38
N PHE A 367 6.24 11.97 -11.19
CA PHE A 367 7.17 12.84 -10.45
C PHE A 367 7.30 12.44 -8.98
N ARG A 368 6.21 12.00 -8.35
CA ARG A 368 6.19 11.56 -6.95
C ARG A 368 6.99 10.28 -6.68
N LEU A 369 7.25 9.47 -7.70
CA LEU A 369 8.19 8.35 -7.58
C LEU A 369 9.61 8.82 -7.23
N PHE A 370 9.95 10.06 -7.57
CA PHE A 370 11.24 10.67 -7.32
C PHE A 370 11.15 11.75 -6.26
N GLN A 371 10.26 11.54 -5.28
CA GLN A 371 10.02 12.49 -4.21
C GLN A 371 11.33 12.88 -3.50
N THR A 372 11.49 14.18 -3.31
CA THR A 372 12.66 14.78 -2.65
C THR A 372 12.57 14.61 -1.13
N PRO A 373 13.70 14.43 -0.43
CA PRO A 373 13.71 14.37 1.04
C PRO A 373 13.08 15.62 1.66
N GLU A 374 13.26 16.78 1.02
CA GLU A 374 12.63 18.03 1.40
C GLU A 374 11.10 17.97 1.34
N THR A 375 10.52 17.19 0.42
CA THR A 375 9.07 16.99 0.35
C THR A 375 8.62 15.97 1.39
N ASP A 376 9.38 14.89 1.59
CA ASP A 376 9.11 13.91 2.64
C ASP A 376 8.98 14.60 4.01
N GLU A 377 10.00 15.41 4.36
CA GLU A 377 10.04 16.18 5.61
C GLU A 377 8.85 17.14 5.77
N ARG A 378 8.50 17.87 4.70
CA ARG A 378 7.36 18.80 4.71
C ARG A 378 6.03 18.08 4.89
N VAL A 379 5.83 16.95 4.20
CA VAL A 379 4.59 16.16 4.31
C VAL A 379 4.46 15.60 5.73
N ASP A 380 5.51 14.97 6.25
CA ASP A 380 5.51 14.42 7.62
C ASP A 380 5.23 15.52 8.65
N ARG A 381 5.84 16.70 8.47
CA ARG A 381 5.61 17.85 9.34
C ARG A 381 4.17 18.35 9.24
N LEU A 382 3.58 18.43 8.05
CA LEU A 382 2.20 18.87 7.87
C LEU A 382 1.20 17.86 8.47
N GLU A 383 1.47 16.56 8.40
CA GLU A 383 0.66 15.55 9.10
C GLU A 383 0.74 15.69 10.63
N GLU A 384 1.92 16.04 11.17
CA GLU A 384 2.08 16.35 12.60
C GLU A 384 1.33 17.64 12.97
N VAL A 385 1.50 18.71 12.18
CA VAL A 385 0.84 20.00 12.41
C VAL A 385 -0.68 19.86 12.34
N ALA A 386 -1.22 19.18 11.33
CA ALA A 386 -2.66 18.97 11.20
C ALA A 386 -3.23 18.29 12.46
N ARG A 387 -2.54 17.28 13.01
CA ARG A 387 -2.93 16.63 14.28
C ARG A 387 -2.90 17.61 15.46
N LEU A 388 -1.81 18.36 15.63
CA LEU A 388 -1.67 19.33 16.72
C LEU A 388 -2.73 20.43 16.68
N VAL A 389 -3.03 20.93 15.47
CA VAL A 389 -4.05 21.98 15.28
C VAL A 389 -5.44 21.40 15.56
N GLU A 390 -5.76 20.21 15.05
CA GLU A 390 -7.04 19.54 15.32
C GLU A 390 -7.27 19.33 16.83
N GLU A 391 -6.25 18.88 17.57
CA GLU A 391 -6.30 18.67 19.02
C GLU A 391 -6.51 19.98 19.79
N ARG A 392 -5.81 21.06 19.41
CA ARG A 392 -5.93 22.38 20.05
C ARG A 392 -7.28 23.04 19.75
N MET A 393 -7.75 22.93 18.51
CA MET A 393 -9.00 23.53 18.06
C MET A 393 -10.24 22.75 18.50
N LYS A 394 -10.09 21.45 18.78
CA LYS A 394 -11.22 20.50 18.89
C LYS A 394 -12.14 20.59 17.67
N GLY A 395 -11.55 20.73 16.49
CA GLY A 395 -12.26 20.92 15.24
C GLY A 395 -11.53 20.25 14.09
N GLU A 396 -12.26 19.85 13.06
CA GLU A 396 -11.72 19.14 11.90
C GLU A 396 -11.00 20.10 10.94
N ILE A 397 -9.74 19.79 10.65
CA ILE A 397 -8.88 20.54 9.73
C ILE A 397 -8.22 19.57 8.75
N ALA A 398 -8.26 19.88 7.47
CA ALA A 398 -7.47 19.15 6.47
C ALA A 398 -6.83 20.12 5.49
N MET A 399 -5.89 19.62 4.69
CA MET A 399 -5.20 20.45 3.70
C MET A 399 -5.09 19.70 2.39
N ASP A 400 -5.04 20.45 1.29
CA ASP A 400 -4.64 19.93 0.00
C ASP A 400 -3.39 20.64 -0.49
N LEU A 401 -2.31 19.87 -0.61
CA LEU A 401 -1.04 20.38 -1.08
C LEU A 401 -1.14 20.74 -2.56
N VAL A 402 -0.54 21.86 -2.91
CA VAL A 402 -0.35 22.32 -4.28
C VAL A 402 1.14 22.58 -4.55
N GLY A 403 1.46 23.06 -5.75
CA GLY A 403 2.83 23.43 -6.10
C GLY A 403 3.86 22.29 -5.99
N SER A 404 5.05 22.63 -5.48
CA SER A 404 6.20 21.71 -5.45
C SER A 404 5.99 20.52 -4.50
N VAL A 405 5.26 20.71 -3.41
CA VAL A 405 5.01 19.66 -2.40
C VAL A 405 4.01 18.64 -2.94
N ASN A 406 2.97 19.07 -3.67
CA ASN A 406 2.02 18.18 -4.37
C ASN A 406 2.70 17.28 -5.40
N ILE A 407 3.64 17.84 -6.17
CA ILE A 407 4.36 17.12 -7.24
C ILE A 407 5.47 16.19 -6.69
N GLY A 408 5.87 16.35 -5.42
CA GLY A 408 6.95 15.55 -4.83
C GLY A 408 8.35 16.17 -4.94
N LEU A 409 8.51 17.32 -5.60
CA LEU A 409 9.81 17.85 -5.97
C LEU A 409 10.11 19.19 -5.30
N SER A 410 9.98 19.29 -3.98
CA SER A 410 10.37 20.51 -3.26
C SER A 410 11.89 20.63 -3.11
N ALA A 411 12.36 21.81 -2.71
CA ALA A 411 13.76 22.07 -2.37
C ALA A 411 13.81 22.82 -1.03
N GLN A 412 14.99 23.03 -0.46
CA GLN A 412 15.11 23.75 0.82
C GLN A 412 14.43 25.13 0.80
N SER A 413 14.56 25.86 -0.32
CA SER A 413 13.93 27.17 -0.53
C SER A 413 12.49 27.11 -1.06
N SER A 414 11.89 25.92 -1.18
CA SER A 414 10.48 25.82 -1.56
C SER A 414 9.59 26.16 -0.37
N ASP A 415 8.64 27.04 -0.66
CA ASP A 415 7.41 27.29 0.09
C ASP A 415 6.51 26.03 0.15
N ILE A 416 5.59 26.07 1.10
CA ILE A 416 4.48 25.11 1.22
C ILE A 416 3.19 25.83 0.83
N ASP A 417 2.64 25.43 -0.31
CA ASP A 417 1.35 25.94 -0.77
C ASP A 417 0.27 24.90 -0.46
N PHE A 418 -0.85 25.34 0.12
CA PHE A 418 -1.98 24.45 0.33
C PHE A 418 -3.33 25.16 0.36
N VAL A 419 -4.37 24.39 0.05
CA VAL A 419 -5.77 24.73 0.31
C VAL A 419 -6.14 24.22 1.70
N LEU A 420 -6.78 25.04 2.50
CA LEU A 420 -7.23 24.70 3.84
C LEU A 420 -8.69 24.25 3.84
N TYR A 421 -9.00 23.14 4.50
CA TYR A 421 -10.36 22.67 4.73
C TYR A 421 -10.71 22.79 6.20
N LEU A 422 -11.84 23.44 6.49
CA LEU A 422 -12.36 23.63 7.84
C LEU A 422 -13.84 23.28 7.90
N ARG A 423 -14.30 22.72 9.02
CA ARG A 423 -15.73 22.50 9.28
C ARG A 423 -16.28 23.61 10.17
N CYS A 424 -17.12 24.49 9.59
CA CYS A 424 -17.75 25.60 10.32
C CYS A 424 -19.16 25.22 10.78
N ASN A 425 -19.40 25.13 12.10
CA ASN A 425 -20.72 24.76 12.66
C ASN A 425 -21.66 25.95 12.94
N THR A 426 -21.24 27.19 12.65
CA THR A 426 -21.97 28.41 13.03
C THR A 426 -22.83 29.01 11.92
N GLY A 427 -22.96 28.34 10.76
CA GLY A 427 -23.87 28.73 9.69
C GLY A 427 -23.43 29.95 8.86
N GLY A 428 -22.26 30.52 9.12
CA GLY A 428 -21.60 31.50 8.26
C GLY A 428 -20.52 30.83 7.40
N ALA A 429 -20.47 31.15 6.10
CA ALA A 429 -19.48 30.60 5.17
C ALA A 429 -18.06 31.02 5.59
N CYS A 430 -17.16 30.06 5.81
CA CYS A 430 -15.76 30.32 6.18
C CYS A 430 -14.86 30.67 4.98
N GLU A 431 -15.40 31.39 3.99
CA GLU A 431 -14.78 31.66 2.68
C GLU A 431 -13.88 32.92 2.67
N THR A 432 -13.72 33.59 3.80
CA THR A 432 -13.06 34.91 3.86
C THR A 432 -12.12 35.04 5.05
N HIS A 433 -11.09 35.87 4.91
CA HIS A 433 -10.18 36.30 5.99
C HIS A 433 -10.90 36.89 7.22
N SER A 434 -12.22 37.08 7.18
CA SER A 434 -13.06 37.53 8.29
C SER A 434 -13.61 36.38 9.15
N CYS A 435 -13.50 35.11 8.74
CA CYS A 435 -13.93 33.95 9.54
C CYS A 435 -13.02 33.77 10.76
N ASP A 436 -13.58 33.77 11.98
CA ASP A 436 -12.79 33.60 13.21
C ASP A 436 -12.11 32.24 13.29
N LEU A 437 -12.76 31.19 12.78
CA LEU A 437 -12.19 29.85 12.71
C LEU A 437 -10.98 29.80 11.76
N TYR A 438 -11.06 30.47 10.62
CA TYR A 438 -9.94 30.62 9.69
C TYR A 438 -8.78 31.36 10.33
N LYS A 439 -9.03 32.52 10.97
CA LYS A 439 -7.98 33.30 11.63
C LYS A 439 -7.28 32.50 12.73
N GLN A 440 -8.05 31.77 13.54
CA GLN A 440 -7.49 30.89 14.56
C GLN A 440 -6.61 29.80 13.94
N ALA A 441 -7.09 29.12 12.90
CA ALA A 441 -6.31 28.11 12.19
C ALA A 441 -5.04 28.72 11.58
N GLU A 442 -5.14 29.87 10.92
CA GLU A 442 -4.00 30.59 10.33
C GLU A 442 -2.96 30.98 11.39
N GLU A 443 -3.38 31.56 12.52
CA GLU A 443 -2.48 31.93 13.61
C GLU A 443 -1.74 30.71 14.18
N MET A 444 -2.44 29.59 14.40
CA MET A 444 -1.81 28.36 14.87
C MET A 444 -0.86 27.76 13.84
N LEU A 445 -1.21 27.78 12.56
CA LEU A 445 -0.33 27.34 11.49
C LEU A 445 0.92 28.24 11.41
N ARG A 446 0.78 29.55 11.54
CA ARG A 446 1.90 30.50 11.61
C ARG A 446 2.80 30.25 12.82
N GLU A 447 2.23 29.95 13.98
CA GLU A 447 2.98 29.61 15.20
C GLU A 447 3.81 28.33 15.02
N ILE A 448 3.21 27.27 14.45
CA ILE A 448 3.81 25.93 14.42
C ILE A 448 4.71 25.73 13.18
N LEU A 449 4.30 26.19 12.00
CA LEU A 449 5.03 26.04 10.73
C LEU A 449 5.93 27.23 10.41
N GLY A 450 5.49 28.45 10.70
CA GLY A 450 6.15 29.69 10.23
C GLY A 450 7.55 29.92 10.81
N SER A 451 7.95 29.15 11.82
CA SER A 451 9.31 29.15 12.36
C SER A 451 10.32 28.35 11.51
N HIS A 452 9.83 27.46 10.64
CA HIS A 452 10.67 26.52 9.88
C HIS A 452 10.43 26.59 8.37
N TYR A 453 9.23 26.94 7.93
CA TYR A 453 8.88 27.00 6.51
C TYR A 453 8.07 28.26 6.19
N ASP A 454 8.38 28.85 5.04
CA ASP A 454 7.47 29.78 4.38
C ASP A 454 6.28 28.97 3.82
N PHE A 455 5.06 29.46 4.03
CA PHE A 455 3.86 28.82 3.52
C PHE A 455 2.81 29.84 3.08
N GLU A 456 1.98 29.43 2.13
CA GLU A 456 0.86 30.21 1.61
C GLU A 456 -0.42 29.37 1.65
N ILE A 457 -1.48 29.94 2.24
CA ILE A 457 -2.83 29.37 2.18
C ILE A 457 -3.50 29.93 0.93
N ILE A 458 -3.54 29.13 -0.14
CA ILE A 458 -4.07 29.56 -1.45
C ILE A 458 -5.57 29.78 -1.41
N ASP A 459 -6.28 28.91 -0.67
CA ASP A 459 -7.73 28.97 -0.55
C ASP A 459 -8.21 28.33 0.77
N CYS A 460 -9.44 28.64 1.17
CA CYS A 460 -10.13 28.03 2.31
C CYS A 460 -11.52 27.53 1.88
N VAL A 461 -11.79 26.25 2.12
CA VAL A 461 -13.03 25.57 1.75
C VAL A 461 -13.78 25.13 2.99
N ASP A 462 -15.03 25.58 3.12
CA ASP A 462 -15.93 25.23 4.22
C ASP A 462 -16.63 23.89 3.97
N LEU A 463 -16.22 22.87 4.72
CA LEU A 463 -16.72 21.51 4.59
C LEU A 463 -18.21 21.38 4.94
N SER A 464 -18.74 22.26 5.81
CA SER A 464 -20.17 22.24 6.15
C SER A 464 -21.03 22.73 4.98
N LEU A 465 -20.53 23.73 4.24
CA LEU A 465 -21.20 24.23 3.04
C LEU A 465 -21.10 23.24 1.87
N VAL A 466 -19.96 22.57 1.73
CA VAL A 466 -19.79 21.46 0.77
C VAL A 466 -20.80 20.37 1.06
N GLU A 467 -20.91 19.89 2.31
CA GLU A 467 -21.87 18.86 2.71
C GLU A 467 -23.31 19.24 2.37
N LYS A 468 -23.72 20.44 2.79
CA LYS A 468 -25.05 20.98 2.52
C LYS A 468 -25.32 21.03 1.00
N SER A 469 -24.36 21.49 0.22
CA SER A 469 -24.51 21.64 -1.23
C SER A 469 -24.60 20.29 -1.96
N ILE A 470 -23.91 19.25 -1.45
CA ILE A 470 -24.05 17.87 -1.97
C ILE A 470 -25.47 17.35 -1.67
N LEU A 471 -25.96 17.52 -0.44
CA LEU A 471 -27.29 17.08 -0.03
C LEU A 471 -28.41 17.79 -0.80
N GLU A 472 -28.24 19.09 -1.07
CA GLU A 472 -29.20 19.91 -1.83
C GLU A 472 -29.05 19.75 -3.36
N LYS A 473 -28.04 19.01 -3.84
CA LYS A 473 -27.68 18.90 -5.26
C LYS A 473 -27.48 20.27 -5.93
N ASN A 474 -26.78 21.18 -5.24
CA ASN A 474 -26.55 22.53 -5.74
C ASN A 474 -25.36 22.59 -6.70
N TYR A 475 -25.63 22.50 -8.00
CA TYR A 475 -24.63 22.57 -9.08
C TYR A 475 -23.89 23.92 -9.14
N GLU A 476 -24.52 24.99 -8.66
CA GLU A 476 -24.03 26.37 -8.77
C GLU A 476 -23.20 26.82 -7.55
N CYS A 477 -23.03 25.94 -6.55
CA CYS A 477 -22.21 26.29 -5.38
C CYS A 477 -20.73 26.35 -5.76
N GLU A 478 -20.16 27.55 -5.80
CA GLU A 478 -18.74 27.77 -6.10
C GLU A 478 -17.80 27.01 -5.14
N THR A 479 -18.14 26.94 -3.85
CA THR A 479 -17.34 26.21 -2.86
C THR A 479 -17.35 24.70 -3.08
N LEU A 480 -18.48 24.14 -3.51
CA LEU A 480 -18.55 22.73 -3.92
C LEU A 480 -17.74 22.48 -5.19
N GLN A 481 -17.84 23.38 -6.19
CA GLN A 481 -17.06 23.26 -7.42
C GLN A 481 -15.55 23.35 -7.14
N ARG A 482 -15.09 24.30 -6.32
CA ARG A 482 -13.68 24.40 -5.89
C ARG A 482 -13.24 23.15 -5.12
N PHE A 483 -14.06 22.64 -4.21
CA PHE A 483 -13.79 21.38 -3.51
C PHE A 483 -13.53 20.25 -4.53
N VAL A 484 -14.45 20.02 -5.47
CA VAL A 484 -14.29 18.99 -6.52
C VAL A 484 -13.02 19.23 -7.36
N ALA A 485 -12.69 20.48 -7.67
CA ALA A 485 -11.50 20.84 -8.43
C ALA A 485 -10.21 20.42 -7.71
N TYR A 486 -10.02 20.87 -6.46
CA TYR A 486 -8.83 20.58 -5.67
C TYR A 486 -8.68 19.09 -5.43
N ARG A 487 -9.76 18.42 -5.06
CA ARG A 487 -9.79 16.97 -4.84
C ARG A 487 -9.40 16.16 -6.07
N SER A 488 -9.58 16.70 -7.27
CA SER A 488 -9.21 16.01 -8.49
C SER A 488 -7.70 16.04 -8.81
N ILE A 489 -6.94 16.97 -8.23
CA ILE A 489 -5.53 17.21 -8.61
C ILE A 489 -4.55 17.32 -7.43
N CYS A 490 -5.01 17.57 -6.23
CA CYS A 490 -4.15 17.83 -5.07
C CYS A 490 -3.80 16.56 -4.30
N ARG A 491 -2.85 16.69 -3.39
CA ARG A 491 -2.46 15.65 -2.43
C ARG A 491 -3.00 16.03 -1.06
N PRO A 492 -3.87 15.21 -0.44
CA PRO A 492 -4.46 15.55 0.85
C PRO A 492 -3.49 15.34 2.02
N ILE A 493 -3.64 16.18 3.04
CA ILE A 493 -3.17 15.99 4.41
C ILE A 493 -4.40 15.89 5.30
N ASN A 494 -4.40 14.92 6.23
CA ASN A 494 -5.53 14.61 7.09
C ASN A 494 -6.80 14.22 6.30
N TYR A 495 -6.65 13.32 5.32
CA TYR A 495 -7.71 12.94 4.39
C TYR A 495 -8.97 12.37 5.06
N ARG A 496 -8.87 11.80 6.27
CA ARG A 496 -10.02 11.31 7.05
C ARG A 496 -11.15 12.34 7.22
N VAL A 497 -10.81 13.63 7.26
CA VAL A 497 -11.79 14.73 7.37
C VAL A 497 -12.52 14.97 6.04
N ILE A 498 -11.85 14.73 4.91
CA ILE A 498 -12.35 14.98 3.56
C ILE A 498 -13.13 13.77 3.02
N ALA A 499 -12.68 12.57 3.37
CA ALA A 499 -13.18 11.30 2.83
C ALA A 499 -14.72 11.16 2.87
N PRO A 500 -15.43 11.51 3.97
CA PRO A 500 -16.88 11.36 4.03
C PRO A 500 -17.63 12.16 2.94
N LEU A 501 -17.20 13.39 2.68
CA LEU A 501 -17.83 14.27 1.68
C LEU A 501 -17.61 13.76 0.26
N GLU A 502 -16.46 13.17 0.01
CA GLU A 502 -16.21 12.55 -1.28
C GLU A 502 -16.95 11.26 -1.48
N ASP A 503 -17.12 10.44 -0.44
CA ASP A 503 -18.00 9.29 -0.52
C ASP A 503 -19.44 9.72 -0.80
N MET A 504 -19.91 10.84 -0.22
CA MET A 504 -21.22 11.41 -0.57
C MET A 504 -21.31 11.80 -2.05
N LEU A 505 -20.32 12.51 -2.59
CA LEU A 505 -20.25 12.85 -4.02
C LEU A 505 -20.24 11.60 -4.91
N ASN A 506 -19.50 10.58 -4.51
CA ASN A 506 -19.33 9.36 -5.28
C ASN A 506 -20.57 8.45 -5.28
N ARG A 507 -21.56 8.71 -4.41
CA ARG A 507 -22.86 8.03 -4.46
C ARG A 507 -23.71 8.49 -5.66
N ASP A 508 -23.44 9.68 -6.20
CA ASP A 508 -24.12 10.23 -7.37
C ASP A 508 -23.09 10.69 -8.42
N MET A 509 -22.63 9.74 -9.24
CA MET A 509 -21.61 10.00 -10.25
C MET A 509 -22.10 10.95 -11.34
N GLU A 510 -23.42 11.04 -11.59
CA GLU A 510 -23.98 11.99 -12.56
C GLU A 510 -23.79 13.43 -12.04
N PHE A 511 -24.18 13.68 -10.78
CA PHE A 511 -23.97 14.95 -10.11
C PHE A 511 -22.48 15.35 -10.08
N ARG A 512 -21.59 14.43 -9.68
CA ARG A 512 -20.15 14.68 -9.65
C ARG A 512 -19.59 15.01 -11.05
N ASN A 513 -20.01 14.28 -12.08
CA ASN A 513 -19.52 14.50 -13.44
C ASN A 513 -19.94 15.87 -14.01
N GLU A 514 -21.12 16.36 -13.66
CA GLU A 514 -21.58 17.68 -14.06
C GLU A 514 -20.76 18.80 -13.40
N LEU A 515 -20.49 18.67 -12.08
CA LEU A 515 -19.58 19.56 -11.34
C LEU A 515 -18.16 19.55 -11.91
N GLU A 516 -17.62 18.37 -12.21
CA GLU A 516 -16.31 18.23 -12.87
C GLU A 516 -16.32 18.93 -14.25
N GLY A 517 -17.40 18.76 -15.02
CA GLY A 517 -17.58 19.38 -16.34
C GLY A 517 -17.51 20.91 -16.31
N SER A 518 -18.09 21.57 -15.30
CA SER A 518 -18.07 23.03 -15.18
C SER A 518 -16.67 23.59 -14.93
N ILE A 519 -15.81 22.83 -14.24
CA ILE A 519 -14.44 23.24 -13.88
C ILE A 519 -13.45 23.04 -15.05
N ARG A 520 -13.80 22.22 -16.06
CA ARG A 520 -12.92 21.91 -17.20
C ARG A 520 -12.39 23.15 -17.92
N SER A 521 -13.23 24.16 -18.12
CA SER A 521 -12.85 25.40 -18.80
C SER A 521 -11.81 26.19 -18.00
N TYR A 522 -11.93 26.22 -16.67
CA TYR A 522 -10.94 26.84 -15.79
C TYR A 522 -9.61 26.09 -15.80
N PHE A 523 -9.64 24.76 -15.79
CA PHE A 523 -8.43 23.94 -15.91
C PHE A 523 -7.65 24.25 -17.20
N LYS A 524 -8.32 24.37 -18.35
CA LYS A 524 -7.64 24.71 -19.62
C LYS A 524 -6.92 26.05 -19.57
N ILE A 525 -7.48 27.03 -18.86
CA ILE A 525 -6.85 28.34 -18.69
C ILE A 525 -5.66 28.23 -17.74
N PHE A 526 -5.82 27.56 -16.60
CA PHE A 526 -4.75 27.38 -15.62
C PHE A 526 -3.51 26.69 -16.22
N VAL A 527 -3.72 25.65 -17.02
CA VAL A 527 -2.64 24.85 -17.62
C VAL A 527 -1.76 25.64 -18.60
N THR A 528 -2.31 26.68 -19.22
CA THR A 528 -1.60 27.53 -20.18
C THR A 528 -0.93 28.75 -19.53
N THR A 529 -1.01 28.89 -18.20
CA THR A 529 -0.35 29.99 -17.49
C THR A 529 1.18 29.86 -17.51
N SER A 530 1.87 30.98 -17.69
CA SER A 530 3.33 31.03 -17.73
C SER A 530 3.99 30.55 -16.43
N GLN A 531 3.36 30.79 -15.28
CA GLN A 531 3.82 30.31 -13.98
C GLN A 531 3.74 28.77 -13.86
N HIS A 532 2.68 28.16 -14.39
CA HIS A 532 2.52 26.70 -14.37
C HIS A 532 3.53 26.01 -15.29
N ILE A 533 3.72 26.54 -16.51
CA ILE A 533 4.76 26.07 -17.44
C ILE A 533 6.16 26.22 -16.81
N HIS A 534 6.44 27.36 -16.16
CA HIS A 534 7.71 27.56 -15.46
C HIS A 534 7.93 26.55 -14.33
N SER A 535 6.88 26.20 -13.60
CA SER A 535 6.93 25.18 -12.55
C SER A 535 7.32 23.80 -13.10
N PHE A 536 6.76 23.39 -14.24
CA PHE A 536 7.15 22.13 -14.89
C PHE A 536 8.60 22.11 -15.36
N ASN A 537 9.11 23.22 -15.89
CA ASN A 537 10.53 23.36 -16.23
C ASN A 537 11.42 23.22 -14.99
N LYS A 538 11.03 23.81 -13.86
CA LYS A 538 11.72 23.66 -12.57
C LYS A 538 11.74 22.20 -12.10
N TYR A 539 10.62 21.49 -12.25
CA TYR A 539 10.52 20.06 -11.89
C TYR A 539 11.42 19.19 -12.77
N GLU A 540 11.46 19.43 -14.08
CA GLU A 540 12.36 18.68 -14.97
C GLU A 540 13.84 18.94 -14.64
N LEU A 541 14.21 20.20 -14.35
CA LEU A 541 15.58 20.54 -13.92
C LEU A 541 15.97 19.81 -12.63
N ARG A 542 15.06 19.73 -11.66
CA ARG A 542 15.28 18.99 -10.39
C ARG A 542 15.47 17.50 -10.62
N LEU A 543 14.68 16.86 -11.50
CA LEU A 543 14.90 15.46 -11.87
C LEU A 543 16.27 15.25 -12.53
N ARG A 544 16.66 16.15 -13.44
CA ARG A 544 17.96 16.08 -14.11
C ARG A 544 19.11 16.25 -13.13
N SER A 545 18.99 17.11 -12.11
CA SER A 545 20.05 17.31 -11.11
C SER A 545 20.27 16.09 -10.23
N ILE A 546 19.25 15.24 -10.03
CA ILE A 546 19.38 13.94 -9.34
C ILE A 546 19.70 12.79 -10.32
N GLY A 547 20.07 13.09 -11.56
CA GLY A 547 20.53 12.12 -12.56
C GLY A 547 19.42 11.37 -13.31
N ILE A 548 18.16 11.76 -13.14
CA ILE A 548 17.02 11.07 -13.73
C ILE A 548 16.66 11.70 -15.07
N LYS A 549 16.74 10.89 -16.12
CA LYS A 549 16.30 11.29 -17.47
C LYS A 549 14.82 11.00 -17.63
N LEU A 550 14.08 12.03 -18.01
CA LEU A 550 12.65 11.93 -18.28
C LEU A 550 12.38 10.97 -19.46
N PRO A 551 11.59 9.90 -19.28
CA PRO A 551 11.21 9.02 -20.37
C PRO A 551 10.42 9.78 -21.45
N GLU A 552 10.60 9.39 -22.72
CA GLU A 552 9.93 10.05 -23.84
C GLU A 552 8.40 9.96 -23.75
N SER A 553 7.89 8.86 -23.19
CA SER A 553 6.45 8.70 -22.92
C SER A 553 5.91 9.78 -21.97
N ILE A 554 6.66 10.10 -20.90
CA ILE A 554 6.29 11.15 -19.94
C ILE A 554 6.49 12.54 -20.53
N ARG A 555 7.57 12.75 -21.29
CA ARG A 555 7.79 14.01 -22.02
C ARG A 555 6.63 14.32 -22.96
N LYS A 556 6.16 13.32 -23.72
CA LYS A 556 4.99 13.47 -24.60
C LYS A 556 3.72 13.79 -23.81
N LYS A 557 3.52 13.19 -22.63
CA LYS A 557 2.40 13.52 -21.74
C LYS A 557 2.47 14.97 -21.26
N ILE A 558 3.64 15.46 -20.83
CA ILE A 558 3.84 16.84 -20.38
C ILE A 558 3.58 17.84 -21.51
N ARG A 559 4.13 17.62 -22.72
CA ARG A 559 3.85 18.49 -23.87
C ARG A 559 2.36 18.54 -24.21
N ARG A 560 1.72 17.36 -24.26
CA ARG A 560 0.27 17.25 -24.49
C ARG A 560 -0.53 17.97 -23.39
N TYR A 561 -0.09 17.90 -22.14
CA TYR A 561 -0.74 18.56 -21.02
C TYR A 561 -0.61 20.08 -21.14
N LEU A 562 0.62 20.58 -21.32
CA LEU A 562 0.92 22.02 -21.43
C LEU A 562 0.48 22.64 -22.77
N GLN A 563 -0.04 21.83 -23.69
CA GLN A 563 -0.44 22.25 -25.05
C GLN A 563 0.73 22.87 -25.84
N GLU A 564 1.94 22.39 -25.60
CA GLU A 564 3.12 22.74 -26.40
C GLU A 564 3.01 21.97 -27.74
N GLU A 565 2.89 22.69 -28.87
CA GLU A 565 2.82 22.09 -30.22
C GLU A 565 4.06 21.21 -30.51
N GLU A 566 3.86 20.14 -31.29
CA GLU A 566 4.89 19.12 -31.61
C GLU A 566 6.14 19.66 -32.31
#